data_AF-A0A535JD03-F1
#
_entry.id   AF-A0A535JD03-F1
#
_cell.length_a   1.000
_cell.length_b   1.000
_cell.length_c   1.000
_cell.angle_alpha   90.00
_cell.angle_beta   90.00
_cell.angle_gamma   90.00
#
_symmetry.space_group_name_H-M   'P 1'
#
loop_
_entity.id
_entity.type
_entity.pdbx_description
1 polymer ?
#
loop_
_entity_poly.entity_id
_entity_poly.type
_entity_poly.pdbx_seq_one_letter_code
_entity_poly.pdbx_strand_id
1 'polypeptide(L)'
;MTSLIDIAFPYRRRRSFGAASFAFTFLVLFVEVQLLAFIGIVAGARELSLWWDLQPMVFPTACLISLAAATVFWWRARSWSKERVRVAEAWARGGMTLGEQLAQKSD
;
A
#
# COMPACT_ATOMS: atom_id res chain seq x y z
N MET A 1 -14.56 -9.92 -25.91
CA MET A 1 -13.32 -10.72 -25.87
C MET A 1 -12.38 -10.11 -24.85
N THR A 2 -11.78 -10.92 -23.98
CA THR A 2 -10.90 -10.47 -22.88
C THR A 2 -9.48 -10.35 -23.40
N SER A 3 -8.90 -9.14 -23.40
CA SER A 3 -7.51 -8.94 -23.83
C SER A 3 -6.54 -9.52 -22.79
N LEU A 4 -5.42 -10.12 -23.22
CA LEU A 4 -4.37 -10.59 -22.28
C LEU A 4 -3.86 -9.46 -21.38
N ILE A 5 -3.92 -8.20 -21.84
CA ILE A 5 -3.54 -7.02 -21.05
C ILE A 5 -4.46 -6.82 -19.82
N ASP A 6 -5.75 -7.18 -19.89
CA ASP A 6 -6.66 -7.14 -18.73
C ASP A 6 -6.34 -8.22 -17.69
N ILE A 7 -5.73 -9.33 -18.12
CA ILE A 7 -5.32 -10.45 -17.25
C ILE A 7 -3.95 -10.14 -16.62
N ALA A 8 -3.01 -9.60 -17.41
CA ALA A 8 -1.67 -9.23 -16.94
C ALA A 8 -1.66 -7.98 -16.05
N PHE A 9 -2.59 -7.03 -16.25
CA PHE A 9 -2.65 -5.78 -15.50
C PHE A 9 -4.06 -5.53 -14.90
N PRO A 10 -4.51 -6.37 -13.94
CA PRO A 10 -5.89 -6.31 -13.39
C PRO A 10 -6.25 -4.98 -12.71
N TYR A 11 -5.25 -4.17 -12.33
CA TYR A 11 -5.44 -2.81 -11.80
C TYR A 11 -6.21 -1.88 -12.77
N ARG A 12 -6.11 -2.12 -14.10
CA ARG A 12 -6.69 -1.23 -15.13
C ARG A 12 -8.22 -1.33 -15.18
N ARG A 13 -8.80 -2.46 -14.76
CA ARG A 13 -10.23 -2.79 -14.95
C ARG A 13 -11.07 -2.83 -13.67
N ARG A 14 -10.47 -3.01 -12.49
CA ARG A 14 -11.22 -3.07 -11.21
C ARG A 14 -10.74 -2.01 -10.21
N ARG A 15 -11.52 -0.93 -10.09
CA ARG A 15 -11.37 0.11 -9.05
C ARG A 15 -11.46 -0.46 -7.61
N SER A 16 -12.04 -1.65 -7.48
CA SER A 16 -12.20 -2.46 -6.25
C SER A 16 -11.04 -3.40 -5.92
N PHE A 17 -9.99 -3.48 -6.76
CA PHE A 17 -8.78 -4.25 -6.41
C PHE A 17 -7.90 -3.47 -5.46
N GLY A 18 -7.72 -2.19 -5.77
CA GLY A 18 -7.55 -1.20 -4.73
C GLY A 18 -8.86 -0.96 -3.95
N ALA A 19 -8.85 -0.21 -2.85
CA ALA A 19 -9.84 -0.31 -1.77
C ALA A 19 -9.78 -1.66 -1.03
N ALA A 20 -9.77 -2.82 -1.71
CA ALA A 20 -9.48 -4.11 -1.06
C ALA A 20 -8.05 -4.16 -0.49
N SER A 21 -7.02 -3.83 -1.28
CA SER A 21 -5.64 -3.71 -0.76
C SER A 21 -5.51 -2.63 0.32
N PHE A 22 -6.26 -1.53 0.24
CA PHE A 22 -6.26 -0.48 1.26
C PHE A 22 -6.86 -0.97 2.59
N ALA A 23 -8.02 -1.62 2.54
CA ALA A 23 -8.68 -2.18 3.71
C ALA A 23 -7.82 -3.26 4.37
N PHE A 24 -7.14 -4.09 3.58
CA PHE A 24 -6.18 -5.08 4.09
C PHE A 24 -4.98 -4.41 4.79
N THR A 25 -4.30 -3.45 4.14
CA THR A 25 -3.19 -2.71 4.76
C THR A 25 -3.63 -1.96 6.02
N PHE A 26 -4.80 -1.31 5.99
CA PHE A 26 -5.38 -0.65 7.16
C PHE A 26 -5.61 -1.63 8.31
N LEU A 27 -6.21 -2.80 8.05
CA LEU A 27 -6.53 -3.79 9.07
C LEU A 27 -5.27 -4.41 9.68
N VAL A 28 -4.26 -4.72 8.86
CA VAL A 28 -2.96 -5.23 9.34
C VAL A 28 -2.29 -4.20 10.26
N LEU A 29 -2.16 -2.94 9.82
CA LEU A 29 -1.56 -1.87 10.63
C LEU A 29 -2.36 -1.60 11.91
N PHE A 30 -3.68 -1.67 11.86
CA PHE A 30 -4.55 -1.46 13.01
C PHE A 30 -4.37 -2.55 14.07
N VAL A 31 -4.22 -3.81 13.63
CA VAL A 31 -3.89 -4.93 14.53
C VAL A 31 -2.47 -4.77 15.09
N GLU A 32 -1.47 -4.45 14.27
CA GLU A 32 -0.09 -4.25 14.73
C GLU A 32 0.03 -3.13 15.78
N VAL A 33 -0.59 -1.97 15.55
CA VAL A 33 -0.54 -0.84 16.50
C VAL A 33 -1.24 -1.18 17.81
N GLN A 34 -2.38 -1.89 17.78
CA GLN A 34 -3.01 -2.37 19.01
C GLN A 34 -2.15 -3.42 19.72
N LEU A 35 -1.50 -4.34 19.00
CA LEU A 35 -0.63 -5.36 19.58
C LEU A 35 0.57 -4.72 20.28
N LEU A 36 1.19 -3.71 19.65
CA LEU A 36 2.30 -2.94 20.23
C LEU A 36 1.87 -2.17 21.49
N ALA A 37 0.69 -1.53 21.45
CA ALA A 37 0.14 -0.85 22.62
C ALA A 37 -0.15 -1.82 23.78
N PHE A 38 -0.71 -2.99 23.48
CA PHE A 38 -0.97 -4.05 24.46
C PHE A 38 0.32 -4.58 25.08
N ILE A 39 1.34 -4.89 24.27
CA ILE A 39 2.66 -5.33 24.73
C ILE A 39 3.31 -4.25 25.62
N GLY A 40 3.21 -2.97 25.24
CA GLY A 40 3.71 -1.85 26.03
C GLY A 40 3.05 -1.76 27.42
N ILE A 41 1.73 -1.93 27.49
CA ILE A 41 0.98 -1.90 28.76
C ILE A 41 1.29 -3.13 29.63
N VAL A 42 1.36 -4.34 29.05
CA VAL A 42 1.73 -5.56 29.77
C VAL A 42 3.16 -5.49 30.32
N ALA A 43 4.11 -4.95 29.52
CA ALA A 43 5.49 -4.79 29.95
C ALA A 43 5.68 -3.71 31.03
N GLY A 44 4.98 -2.57 30.89
CA GLY A 44 5.12 -1.41 31.78
C GLY A 44 4.32 -1.48 33.08
N ALA A 45 3.04 -1.81 33.00
CA ALA A 45 2.12 -1.78 34.14
C ALA A 45 1.91 -3.14 34.81
N ARG A 46 2.12 -4.25 34.08
CA ARG A 46 1.82 -5.64 34.50
C ARG A 46 0.36 -5.94 34.88
N GLU A 47 -0.53 -4.95 34.88
CA GLU A 47 -1.96 -5.12 35.08
C GLU A 47 -2.75 -5.04 33.78
N LEU A 48 -3.60 -6.05 33.55
CA LEU A 48 -4.49 -6.14 32.38
C LEU A 48 -5.77 -5.26 32.52
N SER A 49 -6.09 -4.79 33.72
CA SER A 49 -7.13 -3.78 33.99
C SER A 49 -6.83 -2.48 33.23
N LEU A 50 -5.57 -2.03 33.26
CA LEU A 50 -5.13 -0.78 32.64
C LEU A 50 -5.33 -0.74 31.12
N TRP A 51 -5.30 -1.91 30.44
CA TRP A 51 -5.58 -2.00 29.01
C TRP A 51 -7.00 -1.54 28.66
N TRP A 52 -7.99 -1.98 29.44
CA TRP A 52 -9.40 -1.63 29.23
C TRP A 52 -9.67 -0.15 29.50
N ASP A 53 -9.02 0.41 30.52
CA ASP A 53 -9.15 1.83 30.90
C ASP A 53 -8.47 2.76 29.87
N LEU A 54 -7.36 2.33 29.27
CA LEU A 54 -6.67 3.04 28.19
C LEU A 54 -7.29 2.82 26.79
N GLN A 55 -8.10 1.77 26.60
CA GLN A 55 -8.73 1.45 25.32
C GLN A 55 -9.48 2.63 24.65
N PRO A 56 -10.28 3.47 25.34
CA PRO A 56 -10.91 4.65 24.73
C PRO A 56 -9.93 5.67 24.13
N MET A 57 -8.66 5.68 24.56
CA MET A 57 -7.61 6.52 23.98
C MET A 57 -6.75 5.77 22.94
N VAL A 58 -6.43 4.51 23.19
CA VAL A 58 -5.64 3.65 22.29
C VAL A 58 -6.38 3.39 20.98
N PHE A 59 -7.68 3.08 21.03
CA PHE A 59 -8.48 2.72 19.85
C PHE A 59 -8.58 3.82 18.78
N PRO A 60 -8.99 5.07 19.09
CA PRO A 60 -9.00 6.14 18.09
C PRO A 60 -7.60 6.49 17.60
N THR A 61 -6.58 6.42 18.46
CA THR A 61 -5.19 6.71 18.10
C THR A 61 -4.65 5.67 17.10
N ALA A 62 -4.85 4.38 17.38
CA ALA A 62 -4.50 3.29 16.47
C ALA A 62 -5.25 3.41 15.13
N CYS A 63 -6.53 3.80 15.17
CA CYS A 63 -7.34 4.02 13.97
C CYS A 63 -6.78 5.16 13.11
N LEU A 64 -6.46 6.32 13.70
CA LEU A 64 -5.88 7.46 12.98
C LEU A 64 -4.51 7.15 12.37
N ILE A 65 -3.60 6.52 13.14
CA ILE A 65 -2.27 6.10 12.65
C ILE A 65 -2.40 5.15 11.46
N SER A 66 -3.26 4.13 11.58
CA SER A 66 -3.45 3.12 10.54
C SER A 66 -4.09 3.70 9.29
N LEU A 67 -5.04 4.64 9.44
CA LEU A 67 -5.71 5.30 8.32
C LEU A 67 -4.77 6.26 7.59
N ALA A 68 -3.92 7.00 8.31
CA ALA A 68 -2.88 7.84 7.72
C ALA A 68 -1.84 6.99 6.96
N ALA A 69 -1.29 5.95 7.59
CA ALA A 69 -0.30 5.07 6.99
C ALA A 69 -0.85 4.30 5.78
N ALA A 70 -2.07 3.75 5.86
CA ALA A 70 -2.73 3.11 4.72
C ALA A 70 -3.01 4.12 3.58
N THR A 71 -3.32 5.37 3.87
CA THR A 71 -3.53 6.43 2.86
C THR A 71 -2.22 6.80 2.16
N VAL A 72 -1.11 6.90 2.88
CA VAL A 72 0.22 7.13 2.30
C VAL A 72 0.66 5.93 1.46
N PHE A 73 0.48 4.70 1.95
CA PHE A 73 0.80 3.48 1.21
C PHE A 73 -0.03 3.38 -0.08
N TRP A 74 -1.33 3.68 0.00
CA TRP A 74 -2.23 3.77 -1.15
C TRP A 74 -1.78 4.79 -2.19
N TRP A 75 -1.40 5.99 -1.76
CA TRP A 75 -0.88 7.03 -2.63
C TRP A 75 0.41 6.59 -3.34
N ARG A 76 1.34 5.97 -2.59
CA ARG A 76 2.61 5.42 -3.10
C ARG A 76 2.39 4.27 -4.08
N ALA A 77 1.48 3.34 -3.78
CA ALA A 77 1.10 2.25 -4.68
C ALA A 77 0.50 2.80 -5.98
N ARG A 78 -0.35 3.84 -5.88
CA ARG A 78 -0.94 4.50 -7.05
C ARG A 78 0.07 5.28 -7.89
N SER A 79 1.11 5.88 -7.29
CA SER A 79 2.20 6.50 -8.06
C SER A 79 3.06 5.45 -8.75
N TRP A 80 3.44 4.36 -8.07
CA TRP A 80 4.18 3.25 -8.70
C TRP A 80 3.40 2.54 -9.80
N SER A 81 2.08 2.37 -9.68
CA SER A 81 1.25 1.84 -10.78
C SER A 81 1.27 2.78 -11.99
N LYS A 82 1.19 4.11 -11.79
CA LYS A 82 1.34 5.09 -12.89
C LYS A 82 2.73 5.02 -13.52
N GLU A 83 3.78 4.88 -12.72
CA GLU A 83 5.17 4.78 -13.18
C GLU A 83 5.37 3.55 -14.09
N ARG A 84 4.96 2.36 -13.59
CA ARG A 84 5.04 1.10 -14.34
C ARG A 84 4.26 1.15 -15.66
N VAL A 85 3.12 1.83 -15.67
CA VAL A 85 2.27 1.97 -16.87
C VAL A 85 2.83 2.98 -17.86
N ARG A 86 3.42 4.09 -17.39
CA ARG A 86 4.19 5.00 -18.26
C ARG A 86 5.38 4.29 -18.91
N VAL A 87 6.10 3.49 -18.14
CA VAL A 87 7.22 2.66 -18.65
C VAL A 87 6.69 1.65 -19.67
N ALA A 88 5.62 0.91 -19.37
CA ALA A 88 5.03 -0.04 -20.32
C ALA A 88 4.47 0.64 -21.59
N GLU A 89 3.87 1.83 -21.48
CA GLU A 89 3.45 2.64 -22.63
C GLU A 89 4.64 3.21 -23.42
N ALA A 90 5.77 3.52 -22.77
CA ALA A 90 7.00 3.93 -23.43
C ALA A 90 7.63 2.75 -24.20
N TRP A 91 7.66 1.54 -23.63
CA TRP A 91 8.07 0.32 -24.34
C TRP A 91 7.11 0.00 -25.52
N ALA A 92 5.80 0.16 -25.32
CA ALA A 92 4.81 -0.09 -26.37
C ALA A 92 4.80 0.96 -27.50
N ARG A 93 5.20 2.21 -27.22
CA ARG A 93 5.34 3.28 -28.22
C ARG A 93 6.75 3.35 -28.84
N GLY A 94 7.76 2.83 -28.15
CA GLY A 94 9.19 2.96 -28.49
C GLY A 94 9.90 1.64 -28.76
N GLY A 95 9.17 0.62 -29.24
CA GLY A 95 9.63 -0.78 -29.37
C GLY A 95 10.82 -1.06 -30.31
N MET A 96 11.47 -0.01 -30.85
CA MET A 96 12.77 -0.11 -31.55
C MET A 96 13.70 1.06 -31.17
N THR A 97 13.17 2.29 -31.12
CA THR A 97 13.97 3.52 -30.98
C THR A 97 14.61 3.74 -29.60
N LEU A 98 14.05 3.19 -28.51
CA LEU A 98 14.66 3.35 -27.18
C LEU A 98 15.91 2.46 -27.01
N GLY A 99 15.97 1.32 -27.70
CA GLY A 99 17.15 0.44 -27.73
C GLY A 99 18.31 1.12 -28.43
N GLU A 100 18.04 1.76 -29.56
CA GLU A 100 19.03 2.56 -30.31
C GLU A 100 19.53 3.75 -29.48
N GLN A 101 18.65 4.49 -28.81
CA GLN A 101 19.05 5.63 -27.97
C GLN A 101 19.87 5.26 -26.73
N LEU A 102 19.71 4.04 -26.20
CA LEU A 102 20.54 3.54 -25.10
C LEU A 102 21.89 2.98 -25.58
N ALA A 103 21.92 2.36 -26.76
CA ALA A 103 23.18 1.94 -27.40
C ALA A 103 24.03 3.16 -27.82
N GLN A 104 23.41 4.17 -28.45
CA GLN A 104 24.07 5.38 -28.96
C GLN A 104 24.51 6.36 -27.87
N LYS A 105 24.16 6.10 -26.60
CA LYS A 105 24.65 6.85 -25.43
C LYS A 105 25.75 6.11 -24.66
N SER A 106 26.26 5.02 -25.22
CA SER A 106 27.33 4.19 -24.65
C SER A 106 28.63 4.20 -25.47
N ASP A 107 28.65 4.96 -26.57
CA ASP A 107 29.84 5.48 -27.27
C ASP A 107 29.96 6.99 -26.98
#